data_AF-A0A962UNG1-F1
#
_entry.id   AF-A0A962UNG1-F1
#
_cell.length_a   1.000
_cell.length_b   1.000
_cell.length_c   1.000
_cell.angle_alpha   90.00
_cell.angle_beta   90.00
_cell.angle_gamma   90.00
#
_symmetry.space_group_name_H-M   'P 1'
#
loop_
_entity.id
_entity.type
_entity.pdbx_description
1 polymer ?
#
loop_
_entity_poly.entity_id
_entity_poly.type
_entity_poly.pdbx_seq_one_letter_code
_entity_poly.pdbx_strand_id
1 'polypeptide(L)'
;WIIAYGAVQALAPRLLARTGDTVAARVRAAILGSALLVPIPLGLAGLSLLGDGPAPWLTLALVAGLLLFGFVFAVTSSLHSYLILAFGSADRITRDVGFYYMANAAGRLVGTLLSGVSYQMGGLPLCLATASLMAAASWRAANRLRPA
;
A
#
# COMPACT_ATOMS: atom_id res chain seq x y z
N TRP A 1 10.89 -10.72 -2.03
CA TRP A 1 9.96 -9.66 -1.59
C TRP A 1 10.44 -8.90 -0.37
N ILE A 2 10.63 -9.54 0.79
CA ILE A 2 11.00 -8.87 2.06
C ILE A 2 12.29 -8.03 1.92
N ILE A 3 13.35 -8.58 1.33
CA ILE A 3 14.63 -7.87 1.12
C ILE A 3 14.44 -6.65 0.21
N ALA A 4 13.75 -6.81 -0.92
CA ALA A 4 13.49 -5.72 -1.87
C ALA A 4 12.64 -4.62 -1.22
N TYR A 5 11.62 -5.00 -0.44
CA TYR A 5 10.79 -4.06 0.32
C TYR A 5 11.64 -3.23 1.31
N GLY A 6 12.48 -3.89 2.11
CA GLY A 6 13.39 -3.21 3.04
C GLY A 6 14.39 -2.29 2.33
N ALA A 7 14.93 -2.70 1.19
CA ALA A 7 15.82 -1.88 0.37
C ALA A 7 15.12 -0.61 -0.15
N VAL A 8 13.88 -0.71 -0.63
CA VAL A 8 13.09 0.45 -1.08
C VAL A 8 12.78 1.38 0.10
N GLN A 9 12.42 0.85 1.27
CA GLN A 9 12.19 1.66 2.46
C GLN A 9 13.45 2.41 2.92
N ALA A 10 14.61 1.76 2.87
CA ALA A 10 15.90 2.41 3.17
C ALA A 10 16.23 3.53 2.18
N LEU A 11 15.79 3.40 0.92
CA LEU A 11 15.98 4.42 -0.12
C LEU A 11 14.92 5.53 -0.10
N ALA A 12 13.75 5.28 0.51
CA ALA A 12 12.61 6.19 0.50
C ALA A 12 12.93 7.63 0.94
N PRO A 13 13.77 7.90 1.98
CA PRO A 13 14.17 9.26 2.32
C PRO A 13 14.82 10.00 1.16
N ARG A 14 15.68 9.32 0.38
CA ARG A 14 16.34 9.90 -0.80
C ARG A 14 15.38 10.10 -1.97
N LEU A 15 14.44 9.17 -2.18
CA LEU A 15 13.40 9.30 -3.22
C LEU A 15 12.49 10.50 -2.96
N LEU A 16 12.19 10.76 -1.68
CA LEU A 16 11.27 11.80 -1.24
C LEU A 16 11.96 13.14 -0.94
N ALA A 17 13.29 13.20 -0.94
CA ALA A 17 14.03 14.45 -0.72
C ALA A 17 13.68 15.52 -1.77
N ARG A 18 13.30 15.12 -2.99
CA ARG A 18 12.92 16.02 -4.09
C ARG A 18 11.53 16.65 -3.93
N THR A 19 10.68 16.10 -3.06
CA THR A 19 9.31 16.60 -2.84
C THR A 19 9.20 17.69 -1.77
N GLY A 20 10.31 18.06 -1.13
CA GLY A 20 10.38 19.04 -0.05
C GLY A 20 10.31 18.41 1.34
N ASP A 21 10.84 19.12 2.34
CA ASP A 21 11.01 18.62 3.71
C ASP A 21 9.90 19.06 4.69
N THR A 22 8.79 19.60 4.19
CA THR A 22 7.67 19.97 5.05
C THR A 22 6.76 18.78 5.34
N VAL A 23 6.16 18.74 6.54
CA VAL A 23 5.14 17.74 6.89
C VAL A 23 3.99 17.76 5.89
N ALA A 24 3.58 18.94 5.42
CA ALA A 24 2.55 19.08 4.39
C ALA A 24 2.91 18.36 3.07
N ALA A 25 4.17 18.47 2.62
CA ALA A 25 4.64 17.75 1.44
C ALA A 25 4.62 16.23 1.64
N ARG A 26 5.02 15.76 2.84
CA ARG A 26 4.99 14.33 3.20
C ARG A 26 3.56 13.78 3.28
N VAL A 27 2.61 14.55 3.81
CA VAL A 27 1.17 14.22 3.79
C VAL A 27 0.66 14.09 2.36
N ARG A 28 0.96 15.06 1.50
CA ARG A 28 0.56 15.02 0.08
C ARG A 28 1.16 13.80 -0.62
N ALA A 29 2.43 13.49 -0.39
CA ALA A 29 3.08 12.31 -0.94
C ALA A 29 2.41 11.01 -0.46
N ALA A 30 2.01 10.93 0.81
CA ALA A 30 1.33 9.75 1.35
C ALA A 30 -0.07 9.56 0.73
N ILE A 31 -0.81 10.65 0.51
CA ILE A 31 -2.10 10.64 -0.16
C ILE A 31 -1.96 10.18 -1.61
N LEU A 32 -1.03 10.78 -2.36
CA LEU A 32 -0.79 10.43 -3.76
C LEU A 32 -0.29 8.99 -3.92
N GLY A 33 0.63 8.56 -3.05
CA GLY A 33 1.11 7.18 -3.01
C GLY A 33 -0.02 6.18 -2.74
N SER A 34 -0.90 6.49 -1.77
CA SER A 34 -2.09 5.67 -1.49
C SER A 34 -3.06 5.62 -2.68
N ALA A 35 -3.23 6.73 -3.40
CA ALA A 35 -4.04 6.76 -4.61
C ALA A 35 -3.46 5.86 -5.72
N LEU A 36 -2.14 5.89 -5.90
CA LEU A 36 -1.43 5.11 -6.92
C LEU A 36 -1.50 3.59 -6.66
N LEU A 37 -1.73 3.17 -5.41
CA LEU A 37 -1.94 1.76 -5.07
C LEU A 37 -3.28 1.18 -5.54
N VAL A 38 -4.25 2.02 -5.89
CA VAL A 38 -5.59 1.58 -6.35
C VAL A 38 -5.59 1.01 -7.77
N PRO A 39 -5.08 1.73 -8.79
CA PRO A 39 -5.17 1.29 -10.17
C PRO A 39 -4.32 0.05 -10.48
N ILE A 40 -3.24 -0.20 -9.73
CA ILE A 40 -2.34 -1.32 -10.01
C ILE A 40 -3.06 -2.68 -9.87
N PRO A 41 -3.60 -3.07 -8.70
CA PRO A 41 -4.35 -4.30 -8.55
C PRO A 41 -5.64 -4.32 -9.39
N LEU A 42 -6.27 -3.15 -9.64
CA LEU A 42 -7.46 -3.08 -10.50
C LEU A 42 -7.12 -3.43 -11.96
N GLY A 43 -6.02 -2.89 -12.48
CA GLY A 43 -5.53 -3.19 -13.82
C GLY A 43 -5.12 -4.66 -13.95
N LEU A 44 -4.44 -5.21 -12.94
CA LEU A 44 -4.11 -6.63 -12.88
C LEU A 44 -5.36 -7.52 -12.83
N ALA A 45 -6.39 -7.12 -12.07
CA ALA A 45 -7.67 -7.82 -12.06
C ALA A 45 -8.29 -7.85 -13.47
N GLY A 46 -8.33 -6.70 -14.16
CA GLY A 46 -8.81 -6.61 -15.54
C GLY A 46 -8.01 -7.48 -16.51
N LEU A 47 -6.67 -7.45 -16.44
CA LEU A 47 -5.81 -8.29 -17.27
C LEU A 47 -6.03 -9.78 -17.01
N SER A 48 -6.25 -10.17 -15.75
CA SER A 48 -6.50 -11.58 -15.39
C SER A 48 -7.81 -12.13 -15.93
N LEU A 49 -8.77 -11.28 -16.31
CA LEU A 49 -9.99 -11.70 -17.00
C LEU A 49 -9.78 -11.99 -18.49
N LEU A 50 -8.65 -11.57 -19.07
CA LEU A 50 -8.32 -11.77 -20.49
C LEU A 50 -7.50 -13.04 -20.74
N GLY A 51 -7.05 -13.70 -19.67
CA GLY A 51 -6.22 -14.91 -19.77
C GLY A 51 -7.07 -16.17 -19.68
N ASP A 52 -7.16 -16.90 -20.78
CA ASP A 52 -7.73 -18.25 -20.80
C ASP A 52 -6.60 -19.29 -20.71
N GLY A 53 -6.41 -19.87 -19.51
CA GLY A 53 -5.41 -20.92 -19.27
C GLY A 53 -3.97 -20.42 -19.10
N PRO A 54 -2.95 -21.28 -19.34
CA PRO A 54 -1.55 -20.92 -19.17
C PRO A 54 -1.12 -19.81 -20.14
N ALA A 55 -1.00 -18.59 -19.63
CA ALA A 55 -0.66 -17.40 -20.40
C ALA A 55 0.65 -16.77 -19.87
N PRO A 56 1.82 -17.05 -20.48
CA PRO A 56 3.10 -16.52 -20.02
C PRO A 56 3.15 -14.98 -19.96
N TRP A 57 2.47 -14.31 -20.89
CA TRP A 57 2.33 -12.85 -20.89
C TRP A 57 1.59 -12.34 -19.65
N LEU A 58 0.55 -13.06 -19.20
CA LEU A 58 -0.23 -12.69 -18.03
C LEU A 58 0.59 -12.92 -16.76
N THR A 59 1.33 -14.03 -16.68
CA THR A 59 2.27 -14.27 -15.57
C THR A 59 3.30 -13.15 -15.47
N LEU A 60 3.89 -12.73 -16.59
CA LEU A 60 4.85 -11.63 -16.62
C LEU A 60 4.19 -10.31 -16.19
N ALA A 61 2.99 -10.02 -16.68
CA ALA A 61 2.23 -8.82 -16.30
C ALA A 61 1.90 -8.80 -14.80
N LEU A 62 1.46 -9.92 -14.24
CA LEU A 62 1.18 -10.07 -12.81
C LEU A 62 2.44 -9.86 -11.97
N VAL A 63 3.56 -10.50 -12.33
CA VAL A 63 4.83 -10.33 -11.61
C VAL A 63 5.31 -8.88 -11.67
N ALA A 64 5.33 -8.27 -12.86
CA ALA A 64 5.76 -6.89 -13.03
C ALA A 64 4.85 -5.91 -12.28
N GLY A 65 3.53 -6.09 -12.38
CA GLY A 65 2.57 -5.24 -11.68
C GLY A 65 2.62 -5.40 -10.16
N LEU A 66 2.83 -6.62 -9.66
CA LEU A 66 3.03 -6.85 -8.23
C LEU A 66 4.34 -6.20 -7.76
N LEU A 67 5.44 -6.31 -8.51
CA LEU A 67 6.69 -5.60 -8.18
C LEU A 67 6.50 -4.08 -8.13
N LEU A 68 5.76 -3.50 -9.10
CA LEU A 68 5.40 -2.09 -9.10
C LEU A 68 4.55 -1.73 -7.87
N PHE A 69 3.53 -2.53 -7.56
CA PHE A 69 2.72 -2.36 -6.35
C PHE A 69 3.60 -2.35 -5.10
N GLY A 70 4.55 -3.28 -5.00
CA GLY A 70 5.48 -3.37 -3.88
C GLY A 70 6.35 -2.15 -3.70
N PHE A 71 6.88 -1.63 -4.81
CA PHE A 71 7.68 -0.41 -4.79
C PHE A 71 6.87 0.77 -4.26
N VAL A 72 5.69 1.03 -4.84
CA VAL A 72 4.80 2.13 -4.42
C VAL A 72 4.36 1.94 -2.97
N PHE A 73 4.05 0.70 -2.58
CA PHE A 73 3.62 0.34 -1.22
C PHE A 73 4.75 0.58 -0.21
N ALA A 74 5.99 0.21 -0.52
CA ALA A 74 7.13 0.43 0.36
C ALA A 74 7.39 1.92 0.61
N VAL A 75 7.35 2.74 -0.45
CA VAL A 75 7.50 4.20 -0.31
C VAL A 75 6.34 4.78 0.51
N THR A 76 5.10 4.41 0.21
CA THR A 76 3.90 4.91 0.93
C THR A 76 3.89 4.46 2.39
N SER A 77 4.31 3.23 2.68
CA SER A 77 4.42 2.70 4.04
C SER A 77 5.48 3.44 4.86
N SER A 78 6.61 3.80 4.25
CA SER A 78 7.65 4.59 4.92
C SER A 78 7.15 5.99 5.33
N LEU A 79 6.34 6.63 4.46
CA LEU A 79 5.70 7.91 4.77
C LEU A 79 4.70 7.77 5.92
N HIS A 80 3.91 6.70 5.96
CA HIS A 80 2.94 6.48 7.03
C HIS A 80 3.63 6.34 8.39
N SER A 81 4.71 5.54 8.46
CA SER A 81 5.51 5.38 9.68
C SER A 81 6.14 6.70 10.14
N TYR A 82 6.65 7.51 9.20
CA TYR A 82 7.17 8.84 9.49
C TYR A 82 6.09 9.78 10.05
N LEU A 83 4.91 9.82 9.41
CA LEU A 83 3.83 10.73 9.78
C LEU A 83 3.25 10.44 11.17
N ILE A 84 3.26 9.18 11.63
CA ILE A 84 2.86 8.83 13.00
C ILE A 84 3.76 9.52 14.02
N LEU A 85 5.07 9.54 13.78
CA LEU A 85 6.02 10.22 14.64
C LEU A 85 5.91 11.75 14.50
N ALA A 86 5.67 12.26 13.29
CA ALA A 86 5.55 13.68 13.03
C ALA A 86 4.27 14.30 13.63
N PHE A 87 3.18 13.55 13.75
CA PHE A 87 1.94 13.98 14.39
C PHE A 87 1.86 13.62 15.88
N GLY A 88 2.67 12.68 16.35
CA GLY A 88 2.70 12.26 17.74
C GLY A 88 3.27 13.33 18.67
N SER A 89 2.73 13.41 19.89
CA SER A 89 3.28 14.25 20.95
C SER A 89 4.13 13.42 21.92
N ALA A 90 5.15 14.03 22.54
CA ALA A 90 6.11 13.32 23.37
C ALA A 90 5.49 12.55 24.56
N ASP A 91 4.36 13.04 25.09
CA ASP A 91 3.59 12.44 26.16
C ASP A 91 2.76 11.20 25.74
N ARG A 92 2.53 11.01 24.43
CA ARG A 92 1.65 9.94 23.90
C ARG A 92 2.29 9.02 22.88
N ILE A 93 3.56 9.26 22.54
CA ILE A 93 4.27 8.57 21.45
C ILE A 93 4.21 7.04 21.59
N THR A 94 4.39 6.48 22.79
CA THR A 94 4.35 5.03 23.02
C THR A 94 2.98 4.44 22.73
N ARG A 95 1.91 5.16 23.08
CA ARG A 95 0.53 4.72 22.84
C ARG A 95 0.20 4.78 21.35
N ASP A 96 0.59 5.85 20.67
CA ASP A 96 0.30 6.05 19.24
C ASP A 96 1.05 5.01 18.38
N VAL A 97 2.30 4.70 18.74
CA VAL A 97 3.09 3.63 18.12
C VAL A 97 2.47 2.24 18.41
N GLY A 98 2.02 2.00 19.64
CA GLY A 98 1.32 0.76 19.98
C GLY A 98 0.05 0.55 19.16
N PHE A 99 -0.77 1.60 19.02
CA PHE A 99 -1.97 1.57 18.19
C PHE A 99 -1.65 1.31 16.71
N TYR A 100 -0.60 1.93 16.18
CA TYR A 100 -0.13 1.68 14.83
C TYR A 100 0.23 0.20 14.58
N TYR A 101 0.99 -0.43 15.48
CA TYR A 101 1.35 -1.83 15.33
C TYR A 101 0.14 -2.76 15.42
N MET A 102 -0.80 -2.48 16.32
CA MET A 102 -2.07 -3.23 16.39
C MET A 102 -2.88 -3.09 15.11
N ALA A 103 -3.02 -1.86 14.58
CA ALA A 103 -3.73 -1.62 13.33
C ALA A 103 -3.05 -2.33 12.15
N ASN A 104 -1.70 -2.37 12.11
CA ASN A 104 -0.95 -3.10 11.09
C ASN A 104 -1.21 -4.62 11.16
N ALA A 105 -1.17 -5.20 12.36
CA ALA A 105 -1.45 -6.61 12.58
C ALA A 105 -2.89 -6.97 12.19
N ALA A 106 -3.87 -6.15 12.59
CA ALA A 106 -5.27 -6.32 12.23
C ALA A 106 -5.46 -6.24 10.70
N GLY A 107 -4.83 -5.26 10.04
CA GLY A 107 -4.87 -5.13 8.58
C GLY A 107 -4.30 -6.35 7.86
N ARG A 108 -3.19 -6.92 8.35
CA ARG A 108 -2.60 -8.16 7.80
C ARG A 108 -3.53 -9.35 7.97
N LEU A 109 -4.17 -9.50 9.13
CA LEU A 109 -5.13 -10.57 9.38
C LEU A 109 -6.34 -10.45 8.45
N VAL A 110 -6.97 -9.28 8.40
CA VAL A 110 -8.14 -9.01 7.55
C VAL A 110 -7.79 -9.21 6.08
N GLY A 111 -6.65 -8.68 5.61
CA GLY A 111 -6.20 -8.85 4.23
C GLY A 111 -5.95 -10.32 3.86
N THR A 112 -5.31 -11.09 4.74
CA THR A 112 -5.05 -12.52 4.52
C THR A 112 -6.37 -13.30 4.42
N LEU A 113 -7.30 -13.07 5.37
CA LEU A 113 -8.60 -13.72 5.36
C LEU A 113 -9.41 -13.36 4.11
N LEU A 114 -9.53 -12.06 3.80
CA LEU A 114 -10.27 -11.58 2.62
C LEU A 114 -9.66 -12.09 1.31
N SER A 115 -8.34 -12.22 1.23
CA SER A 115 -7.68 -12.80 0.05
C SER A 115 -8.07 -14.27 -0.16
N GLY A 116 -8.16 -15.05 0.91
CA GLY A 116 -8.58 -16.45 0.85
C GLY A 116 -10.05 -16.61 0.50
N VAL A 117 -10.93 -15.77 1.07
CA VAL A 117 -12.37 -15.79 0.79
C VAL A 117 -12.64 -15.35 -0.65
N SER A 118 -12.09 -14.22 -1.08
CA SER A 118 -12.29 -13.69 -2.44
C SER A 118 -11.72 -14.62 -3.51
N TYR A 119 -10.57 -15.26 -3.26
CA TYR A 119 -10.02 -16.24 -4.19
C TYR A 119 -10.91 -17.48 -4.34
N GLN A 120 -11.50 -17.98 -3.25
CA GLN A 120 -12.43 -19.11 -3.32
C GLN A 120 -13.72 -18.76 -4.08
N MET A 121 -14.20 -17.52 -3.96
CA MET A 121 -15.45 -17.09 -4.60
C MET A 121 -15.28 -16.73 -6.09
N GLY A 122 -14.16 -16.12 -6.47
CA GLY A 122 -13.98 -15.55 -7.81
C GLY A 122 -12.55 -15.55 -8.32
N GLY A 123 -11.70 -16.42 -7.75
CA GLY A 123 -10.32 -16.61 -8.18
C GLY A 123 -9.44 -15.38 -8.04
N LEU A 124 -8.38 -15.34 -8.85
CA LEU A 124 -7.42 -14.25 -8.89
C LEU A 124 -8.03 -12.87 -9.21
N PRO A 125 -8.95 -12.73 -10.20
CA PRO A 125 -9.53 -11.42 -10.51
C PRO A 125 -10.25 -10.80 -9.31
N LEU A 126 -11.06 -11.57 -8.59
CA LEU A 126 -11.81 -11.07 -7.43
C LEU A 126 -10.89 -10.74 -6.26
N CYS A 127 -9.82 -11.51 -6.06
CA CYS A 127 -8.80 -11.23 -5.04
C CYS A 127 -8.09 -9.89 -5.31
N LEU A 128 -7.67 -9.64 -6.56
CA LEU A 128 -7.04 -8.38 -6.97
C LEU A 128 -8.02 -7.20 -6.90
N ALA A 129 -9.27 -7.38 -7.31
CA ALA A 129 -10.32 -6.38 -7.17
C ALA A 129 -10.57 -6.02 -5.69
N THR A 130 -10.60 -7.03 -4.81
CA THR A 130 -10.75 -6.82 -3.36
C THR A 130 -9.57 -6.03 -2.79
N ALA A 131 -8.34 -6.37 -3.20
CA ALA A 131 -7.15 -5.61 -2.80
C ALA A 131 -7.22 -4.14 -3.28
N SER A 132 -7.71 -3.89 -4.50
CA SER A 132 -7.94 -2.54 -5.03
C SER A 132 -8.96 -1.76 -4.19
N LEU A 133 -10.07 -2.40 -3.80
CA LEU A 133 -11.08 -1.77 -2.92
C LEU A 133 -10.51 -1.42 -1.55
N MET A 134 -9.69 -2.31 -0.96
CA MET A 134 -8.99 -2.02 0.30
C MET A 134 -8.00 -0.85 0.15
N ALA A 135 -7.25 -0.80 -0.95
CA ALA A 135 -6.37 0.32 -1.26
C ALA A 135 -7.16 1.63 -1.43
N ALA A 136 -8.32 1.59 -2.08
CA ALA A 136 -9.20 2.75 -2.25
C ALA A 136 -9.76 3.25 -0.90
N ALA A 137 -10.13 2.32 -0.01
CA ALA A 137 -10.52 2.66 1.36
C ALA A 137 -9.37 3.31 2.13
N SER A 138 -8.14 2.81 1.98
CA SER A 138 -6.94 3.40 2.57
C SER A 138 -6.67 4.81 2.04
N TRP A 139 -6.75 5.02 0.73
CA TRP A 139 -6.63 6.34 0.11
C TRP A 139 -7.69 7.33 0.62
N ARG A 140 -8.95 6.89 0.71
CA ARG A 140 -10.05 7.70 1.27
C ARG A 140 -9.79 8.09 2.73
N ALA A 141 -9.19 7.20 3.52
CA ALA A 141 -8.78 7.52 4.88
C ALA A 141 -7.59 8.51 4.89
N ALA A 142 -6.59 8.32 4.02
CA ALA A 142 -5.43 9.20 3.91
C ALA A 142 -5.83 10.64 3.53
N ASN A 143 -6.86 10.83 2.71
CA ASN A 143 -7.41 12.15 2.37
C ASN A 143 -7.94 12.96 3.58
N ARG A 144 -8.08 12.33 4.75
CA ARG A 144 -8.47 13.01 5.99
C ARG A 144 -7.27 13.61 6.74
N LEU A 145 -6.05 13.28 6.35
CA LEU A 145 -4.84 13.86 6.93
C LEU A 145 -4.77 15.36 6.61
N ARG A 146 -4.59 16.17 7.64
CA ARG A 146 -4.38 17.61 7.51
C ARG A 146 -2.97 17.94 8.00
N PRO A 147 -2.19 18.75 7.28
CA PRO A 147 -0.99 19.36 7.86
C PRO A 147 -1.43 20.18 9.08
N ALA A 148 -0.67 20.06 10.17
CA ALA A 148 -0.86 20.90 11.36
C ALA A 148 -0.44 22.34 11.06
#